data_AF-A0A3Q0SY93-F1
#
_entry.id   AF-A0A3Q0SY93-F1
#
_cell.length_a   1.000
_cell.length_b   1.000
_cell.length_c   1.000
_cell.angle_alpha   90.00
_cell.angle_beta   90.00
_cell.angle_gamma   90.00
#
_symmetry.space_group_name_H-M   'P 1'
#
loop_
_entity.id
_entity.type
_entity.pdbx_description
1 polymer ?
#
loop_
_entity_poly.entity_id
_entity_poly.type
_entity_poly.pdbx_seq_one_letter_code
_entity_poly.pdbx_strand_id
1 'polypeptide(L)'
;GQPSVSLLQPSSKQLSGGSATLACLLTGYSPQGAEVIWEVDGTQSGHYSSSSTLTLSRESWMNGDLYSCKVNHHDHTQSQSLLRSQCVG
;
A
#
# COMPACT_ATOMS: atom_id res chain seq x y z
N GLY A 1 -11.72 -0.05 18.05
CA GLY A 1 -10.76 1.07 17.91
C GLY A 1 -10.26 1.15 16.48
N GLN A 2 -9.88 2.35 16.01
CA GLN A 2 -9.41 2.59 14.64
C GLN A 2 -7.98 2.03 14.41
N PRO A 3 -7.64 1.53 13.21
CA PRO A 3 -6.29 1.07 12.90
C PRO A 3 -5.27 2.20 12.86
N SER A 4 -4.07 1.92 13.39
CA SER A 4 -2.86 2.65 13.01
C SER A 4 -2.35 2.07 11.69
N VAL A 5 -2.16 2.93 10.69
CA VAL A 5 -1.78 2.54 9.33
C VAL A 5 -0.36 2.99 9.03
N SER A 6 0.47 2.11 8.48
CA SER A 6 1.83 2.42 8.02
C SER A 6 2.08 1.79 6.66
N LEU A 7 2.63 2.57 5.73
CA LEU A 7 2.94 2.10 4.38
C LEU A 7 4.43 1.83 4.25
N LEU A 8 4.77 0.59 3.92
CA LEU A 8 6.13 0.09 3.76
C LEU A 8 6.49 -0.01 2.29
N GLN A 9 7.70 0.47 1.97
CA GLN A 9 8.28 0.43 0.64
C GLN A 9 8.76 -0.98 0.24
N PRO A 10 8.90 -1.26 -1.07
CA PRO A 10 9.55 -2.48 -1.54
C PRO A 10 11.00 -2.57 -1.07
N SER A 11 11.48 -3.78 -0.80
CA SER A 11 12.90 -3.97 -0.46
C SER A 11 13.78 -3.88 -1.71
N SER A 12 14.99 -3.33 -1.57
CA SER A 12 15.96 -3.21 -2.68
C SER A 12 16.31 -4.57 -3.29
N LYS A 13 16.39 -5.63 -2.47
CA LYS A 13 16.64 -6.99 -2.94
C LYS A 13 15.52 -7.49 -3.86
N GLN A 14 14.27 -7.19 -3.51
CA GLN A 14 13.13 -7.57 -4.33
C GLN A 14 13.09 -6.78 -5.64
N LEU A 15 13.36 -5.47 -5.60
CA LEU A 15 13.44 -4.62 -6.79
C LEU A 15 14.53 -5.10 -7.75
N SER A 16 15.69 -5.53 -7.23
CA SER A 16 16.75 -6.15 -8.04
C SER A 16 16.31 -7.48 -8.67
N GLY A 17 15.37 -8.19 -8.05
CA GLY A 17 14.75 -9.41 -8.57
C GLY A 17 13.61 -9.18 -9.57
N GLY A 18 13.27 -7.93 -9.89
CA GLY A 18 12.27 -7.59 -10.92
C GLY A 18 10.83 -7.43 -10.43
N SER A 19 10.58 -7.49 -9.12
CA SER A 19 9.26 -7.24 -8.53
C SER A 19 9.31 -6.17 -7.44
N ALA A 20 8.15 -5.60 -7.12
CA ALA A 20 8.00 -4.61 -6.07
C ALA A 20 6.77 -4.95 -5.24
N THR A 21 6.93 -5.12 -3.93
CA THR A 21 5.81 -5.37 -3.02
C THR A 21 5.75 -4.27 -1.99
N LEU A 22 4.67 -3.51 -2.01
CA LEU A 22 4.30 -2.57 -0.98
C LEU A 22 3.48 -3.30 0.10
N ALA A 23 3.59 -2.86 1.34
CA ALA A 23 2.79 -3.39 2.45
C ALA A 23 2.17 -2.28 3.30
N CYS A 24 0.85 -2.30 3.44
CA CYS A 24 0.05 -1.45 4.30
C CYS A 24 -0.19 -2.17 5.63
N LEU A 25 0.59 -1.87 6.66
CA LEU A 25 0.48 -2.50 7.96
C LEU A 25 -0.62 -1.82 8.79
N LEU A 26 -1.62 -2.60 9.21
CA LEU A 26 -2.70 -2.16 10.10
C LEU A 26 -2.50 -2.77 11.49
N THR A 27 -2.46 -1.94 12.53
CA THR A 27 -2.28 -2.40 13.93
C THR A 27 -3.27 -1.74 14.88
N GLY A 28 -3.51 -2.37 16.04
CA GLY A 28 -4.26 -1.77 17.15
C GLY A 28 -5.78 -1.61 16.95
N TYR A 29 -6.38 -2.33 15.99
CA TYR A 29 -7.81 -2.17 15.67
C TYR A 29 -8.68 -3.35 16.10
N SER A 30 -9.96 -3.04 16.31
CA SER A 30 -10.99 -4.01 16.68
C SER A 30 -12.41 -3.47 16.37
N PRO A 31 -13.37 -4.33 16.00
CA PRO A 31 -13.18 -5.73 15.63
C PRO A 31 -12.37 -5.87 14.34
N GLN A 32 -11.93 -7.08 13.99
CA GLN A 32 -11.20 -7.31 12.73
C GLN A 32 -12.13 -7.13 11.52
N GLY A 33 -11.56 -7.00 10.32
CA GLY A 33 -12.31 -6.82 9.07
C GLY A 33 -12.16 -5.45 8.41
N ALA A 34 -10.99 -4.82 8.56
CA ALA A 34 -10.67 -3.64 7.77
C ALA A 34 -10.41 -4.04 6.31
N GLU A 35 -10.87 -3.22 5.37
CA GLU A 35 -10.65 -3.38 3.95
C GLU A 35 -9.51 -2.45 3.50
N VAL A 36 -8.65 -2.93 2.61
CA VAL A 36 -7.56 -2.14 2.02
C VAL A 36 -7.79 -1.98 0.52
N ILE A 37 -7.72 -0.72 0.08
CA ILE A 37 -7.85 -0.31 -1.33
C ILE A 37 -6.54 0.35 -1.73
N TRP A 38 -5.99 -0.05 -2.86
CA TRP A 38 -4.77 0.54 -3.39
C TRP A 38 -5.04 1.55 -4.50
N GLU A 39 -4.31 2.65 -4.47
CA GLU A 39 -4.35 3.71 -5.47
C GLU A 39 -2.91 3.99 -5.96
N VAL A 40 -2.75 4.08 -7.28
CA VAL A 40 -1.48 4.44 -7.94
C VAL A 40 -1.74 5.70 -8.77
N ASP A 41 -1.02 6.78 -8.47
CA ASP A 41 -1.19 8.10 -9.10
C ASP A 41 -2.65 8.60 -9.10
N GLY A 42 -3.36 8.35 -8.01
CA GLY A 42 -4.79 8.71 -7.86
C GLY A 42 -5.76 7.80 -8.61
N THR A 43 -5.27 6.78 -9.31
CA THR A 43 -6.09 5.76 -9.97
C THR A 43 -6.20 4.53 -9.09
N GLN A 44 -7.42 4.13 -8.74
CA GLN A 44 -7.66 2.89 -8.00
C GLN A 44 -7.18 1.70 -8.84
N SER A 45 -6.29 0.88 -8.26
CA SER A 45 -5.66 -0.23 -9.00
C SER A 45 -6.57 -1.45 -9.16
N GLY A 46 -7.87 -1.34 -8.92
CA GLY A 46 -8.84 -2.44 -9.04
C GLY A 46 -8.67 -3.58 -8.03
N HIS A 47 -7.58 -3.58 -7.25
CA HIS A 47 -7.30 -4.55 -6.20
C HIS A 47 -8.03 -4.16 -4.92
N TYR A 48 -9.30 -4.57 -4.81
CA TYR A 48 -9.98 -4.70 -3.53
C TYR A 48 -9.47 -5.97 -2.87
N SER A 49 -8.68 -5.84 -1.80
CA SER A 49 -8.15 -7.00 -1.11
C SER A 49 -8.19 -6.78 0.39
N SER A 50 -8.54 -7.83 1.13
CA SER A 50 -8.16 -7.92 2.55
C SER A 50 -6.64 -8.02 2.72
N SER A 51 -5.90 -8.31 1.65
CA SER A 51 -4.45 -8.32 1.64
C SER A 51 -3.92 -6.89 1.81
N SER A 52 -3.16 -6.72 2.88
CA SER A 52 -2.35 -5.55 3.17
C SER A 52 -1.20 -5.34 2.17
N THR A 53 -1.06 -6.12 1.10
CA THR A 53 0.09 -6.03 0.19
C THR A 53 -0.33 -5.77 -1.26
N LEU A 54 0.47 -4.97 -1.96
CA LEU A 54 0.36 -4.72 -3.39
C LEU A 54 1.66 -5.15 -4.05
N THR A 55 1.59 -6.20 -4.89
CA THR A 55 2.73 -6.70 -5.65
C THR A 55 2.62 -6.27 -7.11
N LEU A 56 3.67 -5.64 -7.61
CA LEU A 56 3.81 -5.10 -8.96
C LEU A 56 5.07 -5.66 -9.62
N SER A 57 5.16 -5.55 -10.94
CA SER A 57 6.45 -5.67 -11.62
C SER A 57 7.31 -4.46 -11.28
N ARG A 58 8.64 -4.60 -11.39
CA ARG A 58 9.56 -3.46 -11.26
C ARG A 58 9.20 -2.34 -12.22
N GLU A 59 8.80 -2.66 -13.45
CA GLU A 59 8.41 -1.67 -14.45
C GLU A 59 7.19 -0.85 -14.00
N SER A 60 6.12 -1.50 -13.55
CA SER A 60 4.93 -0.79 -13.04
C SER A 60 5.24 0.05 -11.79
N TRP A 61 6.16 -0.41 -10.94
CA TRP A 61 6.69 0.38 -9.83
C TRP A 61 7.48 1.61 -10.28
N MET A 62 8.29 1.48 -11.34
CA MET A 62 9.07 2.58 -11.91
C MET A 62 8.24 3.52 -12.79
N ASN A 63 7.01 3.15 -13.15
CA ASN A 63 6.11 4.00 -13.92
C ASN A 63 5.21 4.85 -13.03
N GLY A 64 4.83 4.37 -11.83
CA GLY A 64 4.05 5.15 -10.88
C GLY A 64 4.91 6.01 -9.97
N ASP A 65 4.35 7.12 -9.48
CA ASP A 65 5.06 8.06 -8.59
C ASP A 65 4.48 8.10 -7.18
N LEU A 66 3.16 8.03 -7.03
CA LEU A 66 2.45 8.07 -5.76
C LEU A 66 1.66 6.78 -5.53
N TYR A 67 2.01 6.06 -4.48
CA TYR A 67 1.31 4.84 -4.04
C TYR A 67 0.57 5.11 -2.76
N SER A 68 -0.73 4.80 -2.72
CA SER A 68 -1.55 5.00 -1.53
C SER A 68 -2.29 3.72 -1.14
N CYS A 69 -2.33 3.44 0.16
CA CYS A 69 -3.22 2.44 0.72
C CYS A 69 -4.32 3.13 1.55
N LYS A 70 -5.56 2.93 1.12
CA LYS A 70 -6.76 3.42 1.77
C LYS A 70 -7.39 2.30 2.56
N VAL A 71 -7.51 2.51 3.86
CA VAL A 71 -8.04 1.57 4.84
C VAL A 71 -9.44 2.00 5.24
N ASN A 72 -10.42 1.14 5.00
CA ASN A 72 -11.77 1.30 5.48
C ASN A 72 -12.00 0.36 6.67
N HIS A 73 -12.42 0.90 7.81
CA HIS A 73 -12.76 0.13 9.00
C HIS A 73 -14.02 0.70 9.64
N HIS A 74 -15.15 0.04 9.41
CA HIS A 74 -16.48 0.54 9.78
C HIS A 74 -16.72 1.95 9.19
N ASP A 75 -17.09 2.91 10.02
CA ASP A 75 -17.36 4.30 9.62
C ASP A 75 -16.11 5.16 9.50
N HIS A 76 -14.92 4.56 9.56
CA HIS A 76 -13.64 5.26 9.49
C HIS A 76 -12.86 4.89 8.23
N THR A 77 -12.39 5.91 7.54
CA THR A 77 -11.47 5.77 6.40
C THR A 77 -10.19 6.51 6.70
N GLN A 78 -9.05 5.83 6.51
CA GLN A 78 -7.72 6.41 6.61
C GLN A 78 -6.93 6.09 5.35
N SER A 79 -6.01 6.96 4.93
CA SER A 79 -5.12 6.69 3.80
C SER A 79 -3.69 7.01 4.19
N GLN A 80 -2.75 6.17 3.75
CA GLN A 80 -1.31 6.47 3.80
C GLN A 80 -0.75 6.43 2.39
N SER A 81 0.13 7.39 2.11
CA SER A 81 0.75 7.55 0.79
C SER A 81 2.26 7.53 0.88
N LEU A 82 2.89 7.07 -0.19
CA LEU A 82 4.33 6.96 -0.34
C LEU A 82 4.70 7.40 -1.75
N LEU A 83 5.61 8.37 -1.83
CA LEU A 83 6.22 8.77 -3.10
C LEU A 83 7.39 7.84 -3.40
N ARG A 84 7.46 7.33 -4.63
CA ARG A 84 8.56 6.46 -5.08
C ARG A 84 9.91 7.13 -4.87
N SER A 85 10.01 8.43 -5.12
CA SER A 85 11.24 9.23 -4.93
C SER A 85 11.80 9.17 -3.51
N GLN A 86 10.95 8.92 -2.50
CA GLN A 86 11.38 8.76 -1.10
C GLN A 86 12.00 7.38 -0.80
N CYS A 87 11.93 6.45 -1.76
CA CYS A 87 12.45 5.09 -1.65
C CYS A 87 13.73 4.87 -2.44
N VAL A 88 14.12 5.82 -3.29
CA VAL A 88 15.35 5.75 -4.07
C VAL A 88 16.48 6.36 -3.23
N GLY A 89 17.08 5.52 -2.39
CA GLY A 89 18.38 5.75 -1.75
C GLY A 89 19.45 4.89 -2.41
#